data_AF-A0A0F9P4V6-F1
#
_entry.id   AF-A0A0F9P4V6-F1
#
_cell.length_a   1.000
_cell.length_b   1.000
_cell.length_c   1.000
_cell.angle_alpha   90.00
_cell.angle_beta   90.00
_cell.angle_gamma   90.00
#
_symmetry.space_group_name_H-M   'P 1'
#
loop_
_entity.id
_entity.type
_entity.pdbx_description
1 polymer ?
#
loop_
_entity_poly.entity_id
_entity_poly.type
_entity_poly.pdbx_seq_one_letter_code
_entity_poly.pdbx_strand_id
1 'polypeptide(L)'
;MSQPATIGYADLKTTKQYLNIPDSNTVSDEKIASHMRDADSFVNVQVGVHRDTPLKNPDRQLISLASGLSASLYNYWQTPAKNQTLDGIKQWEKRIGDHVRAVYGQEDITGHTGGTFTTTSGITGTESSSGSTV
;
A
#
# COMPACT_ATOMS: atom_id res chain seq x y z
N MET A 1 -23.80 -23.25 -3.18
CA MET A 1 -23.77 -21.82 -2.80
C MET A 1 -22.42 -21.30 -3.25
N SER A 2 -22.37 -20.60 -4.38
CA SER A 2 -21.12 -20.13 -4.99
C SER A 2 -20.72 -18.83 -4.30
N GLN A 3 -19.61 -18.84 -3.55
CA GLN A 3 -18.96 -17.59 -3.16
C GLN A 3 -18.61 -16.85 -4.46
N PRO A 4 -19.02 -15.57 -4.63
CA PRO A 4 -18.52 -14.79 -5.75
C PRO A 4 -17.00 -14.78 -5.63
N ALA A 5 -16.30 -15.08 -6.73
CA ALA A 5 -14.86 -14.94 -6.79
C ALA A 5 -14.51 -13.53 -6.31
N THR A 6 -13.84 -13.42 -5.16
CA THR A 6 -13.43 -12.14 -4.62
C THR A 6 -12.40 -11.57 -5.58
N ILE A 7 -12.86 -10.73 -6.53
CA ILE A 7 -12.01 -9.91 -7.37
C ILE A 7 -11.57 -8.73 -6.49
N GLY A 8 -10.70 -9.01 -5.52
CA GLY A 8 -10.29 -8.06 -4.48
C GLY A 8 -9.15 -8.62 -3.65
N TYR A 9 -8.29 -7.75 -3.12
CA TYR A 9 -7.13 -8.11 -2.31
C TYR A 9 -7.50 -8.19 -0.83
N ALA A 10 -8.31 -7.25 -0.34
CA ALA A 10 -8.76 -7.23 1.03
C ALA A 10 -9.70 -8.41 1.33
N ASP A 11 -9.56 -8.99 2.52
CA ASP A 11 -10.39 -10.09 3.01
C ASP A 11 -11.26 -9.62 4.17
N LEU A 12 -12.57 -9.90 4.09
CA LEU A 12 -13.55 -9.41 5.06
C LEU A 12 -13.26 -9.90 6.48
N LYS A 13 -12.87 -11.16 6.63
CA LYS A 13 -12.54 -11.75 7.93
C LYS A 13 -11.32 -11.07 8.54
N THR A 14 -10.27 -10.90 7.75
CA THR A 14 -9.03 -10.23 8.16
C THR A 14 -9.29 -8.77 8.51
N THR A 15 -10.12 -8.05 7.74
CA THR A 15 -10.52 -6.67 8.04
C THR A 15 -11.31 -6.58 9.35
N LYS A 16 -12.26 -7.50 9.59
CA LYS A 16 -12.99 -7.57 10.87
C LYS A 16 -12.06 -7.79 12.06
N GLN A 17 -11.04 -8.63 11.91
CA GLN A 17 -10.03 -8.84 12.95
C GLN A 17 -9.27 -7.55 13.28
N TYR A 18 -8.86 -6.76 12.29
CA TYR A 18 -8.24 -5.45 12.52
C TYR A 18 -9.17 -4.45 13.21
N LEU A 19 -10.47 -4.55 12.98
CA LEU A 19 -11.49 -3.72 13.61
C LEU A 19 -11.95 -4.23 14.99
N ASN A 20 -11.45 -5.38 15.44
CA ASN A 20 -11.93 -6.07 16.64
C ASN A 20 -13.46 -6.34 16.60
N ILE A 21 -14.00 -6.62 15.40
CA ILE A 21 -15.40 -6.97 15.16
C ILE A 21 -15.50 -8.50 15.07
N PRO A 22 -16.41 -9.16 15.81
CA PRO A 22 -16.57 -10.61 15.69
C PRO A 22 -17.13 -11.00 14.32
N ASP A 23 -16.65 -12.13 13.77
CA ASP A 23 -17.07 -12.64 12.46
C ASP A 23 -18.60 -12.80 12.31
N SER A 24 -19.29 -13.09 13.42
CA SER A 24 -20.75 -13.24 13.48
C SER A 24 -21.53 -11.93 13.34
N ASN A 25 -20.88 -10.77 13.52
CA ASN A 25 -21.51 -9.49 13.31
C ASN A 25 -21.49 -9.16 11.81
N THR A 26 -22.68 -9.18 11.19
CA THR A 26 -22.87 -8.91 9.77
C THR A 26 -23.36 -7.49 9.47
N VAL A 27 -23.68 -6.70 10.51
CA VAL A 27 -24.29 -5.37 10.38
C VAL A 27 -23.36 -4.39 9.64
N SER A 28 -22.06 -4.55 9.83
CA SER A 28 -21.04 -3.69 9.22
C SER A 28 -20.51 -4.23 7.90
N ASP A 29 -20.91 -5.42 7.45
CA ASP A 29 -20.23 -6.15 6.38
C ASP A 29 -20.30 -5.41 5.04
N GLU A 30 -21.46 -4.88 4.68
CA GLU A 30 -21.61 -4.12 3.44
C GLU A 30 -20.76 -2.85 3.44
N LYS A 31 -20.65 -2.18 4.61
CA LYS A 31 -19.86 -0.97 4.75
C LYS A 31 -18.36 -1.28 4.73
N ILE A 32 -17.94 -2.34 5.41
CA ILE A 32 -16.57 -2.85 5.37
C ILE A 32 -16.22 -3.25 3.93
N ALA A 33 -17.09 -3.99 3.23
CA ALA A 33 -16.91 -4.38 1.84
C ALA A 33 -16.83 -3.18 0.88
N SER A 34 -17.51 -2.06 1.18
CA SER A 34 -17.33 -0.82 0.44
C SER A 34 -15.90 -0.30 0.56
N HIS A 35 -15.35 -0.25 1.77
CA HIS A 35 -13.98 0.23 2.00
C HIS A 35 -12.90 -0.78 1.61
N MET A 36 -13.24 -2.08 1.55
CA MET A 36 -12.38 -3.09 0.91
C MET A 36 -12.19 -2.78 -0.57
N ARG A 37 -13.25 -2.41 -1.29
CA ARG A 37 -13.16 -1.99 -2.70
C ARG A 37 -12.30 -0.73 -2.88
N ASP A 38 -12.39 0.24 -1.97
CA ASP A 38 -11.54 1.43 -1.97
C ASP A 38 -10.05 1.04 -1.80
N ALA A 39 -9.76 0.18 -0.83
CA ALA A 39 -8.41 -0.34 -0.60
C ALA A 39 -7.89 -1.15 -1.81
N ASP A 40 -8.74 -1.99 -2.40
CA ASP A 40 -8.40 -2.78 -3.58
C ASP A 40 -8.11 -1.91 -4.79
N SER A 41 -8.88 -0.83 -4.99
CA SER A 41 -8.61 0.15 -6.03
C SER A 41 -7.25 0.81 -5.83
N PHE A 42 -6.88 1.15 -4.59
CA PHE A 42 -5.56 1.69 -4.29
C PHE A 42 -4.45 0.68 -4.61
N VAL A 43 -4.61 -0.59 -4.20
CA VAL A 43 -3.65 -1.65 -4.51
C VAL A 43 -3.52 -1.85 -6.03
N ASN A 44 -4.64 -1.86 -6.77
CA ASN A 44 -4.61 -1.97 -8.23
C ASN A 44 -3.85 -0.82 -8.88
N VAL A 45 -3.99 0.41 -8.39
CA VAL A 45 -3.21 1.55 -8.91
C VAL A 45 -1.71 1.35 -8.66
N GLN A 46 -1.31 0.90 -7.47
CA GLN A 46 0.11 0.66 -7.15
C GLN A 46 0.70 -0.50 -7.95
N VAL A 47 -0.02 -1.62 -8.02
CA VAL A 47 0.41 -2.82 -8.74
C VAL A 47 0.38 -2.60 -10.25
N GLY A 48 -0.60 -1.83 -10.76
CA GLY A 48 -0.78 -1.53 -12.19
C GLY A 48 0.39 -0.80 -12.83
N VAL A 49 1.30 -0.24 -12.03
CA VAL A 49 2.57 0.34 -12.50
C VAL A 49 3.57 -0.75 -12.91
N HIS A 50 3.45 -1.96 -12.35
CA HIS A 50 4.44 -3.02 -12.47
C HIS A 50 3.88 -4.32 -13.08
N ARG A 51 2.57 -4.55 -13.03
CA ARG A 51 1.92 -5.80 -13.48
C ARG A 51 0.50 -5.54 -13.96
N ASP A 52 -0.03 -6.45 -14.78
CA ASP A 52 -1.46 -6.48 -15.10
C ASP A 52 -2.32 -6.64 -13.83
N THR A 53 -3.39 -5.84 -13.75
CA THR A 53 -4.33 -5.83 -12.64
C THR A 53 -5.75 -6.17 -13.12
N PRO A 54 -6.58 -6.82 -12.29
CA PRO A 54 -6.29 -7.31 -10.93
C PRO A 54 -5.34 -8.53 -10.93
N LEU A 55 -4.52 -8.67 -9.88
CA LEU A 55 -3.67 -9.85 -9.73
C LEU A 55 -4.52 -11.12 -9.58
N LYS A 56 -4.18 -12.16 -10.35
CA LYS A 56 -4.87 -13.46 -10.25
C LYS A 56 -4.59 -14.18 -8.92
N ASN A 57 -3.38 -14.03 -8.39
CA ASN A 57 -2.92 -14.68 -7.16
C ASN A 57 -2.12 -13.68 -6.31
N PRO A 58 -2.79 -12.78 -5.57
CA PRO A 58 -2.09 -11.87 -4.69
C PRO A 58 -1.45 -12.63 -3.52
N ASP A 59 -0.27 -12.18 -3.09
CA ASP A 59 0.42 -12.77 -1.96
C ASP A 59 -0.30 -12.47 -0.63
N ARG A 60 -0.09 -13.32 0.38
CA ARG A 60 -0.78 -13.19 1.69
C ARG A 60 -0.47 -11.88 2.40
N GLN A 61 0.72 -11.33 2.17
CA GLN A 61 1.13 -10.07 2.80
C GLN A 61 0.38 -8.91 2.15
N LEU A 62 0.22 -8.89 0.83
CA LEU A 62 -0.59 -7.89 0.12
C LEU A 62 -2.06 -7.95 0.56
N ILE A 63 -2.63 -9.15 0.72
CA ILE A 63 -3.99 -9.34 1.26
C ILE A 63 -4.12 -8.74 2.66
N SER A 64 -3.16 -9.02 3.55
CA SER A 64 -3.14 -8.49 4.92
C SER A 64 -3.01 -6.96 4.94
N LEU A 65 -2.13 -6.40 4.10
CA LEU A 65 -1.92 -4.95 3.97
C LEU A 65 -3.19 -4.24 3.45
N ALA A 66 -3.83 -4.78 2.40
CA ALA A 66 -5.09 -4.27 1.86
C ALA A 66 -6.22 -4.32 2.90
N SER A 67 -6.30 -5.42 3.66
CA SER A 67 -7.28 -5.59 4.73
C SER A 67 -7.09 -4.58 5.87
N GLY A 68 -5.83 -4.28 6.23
CA GLY A 68 -5.48 -3.27 7.23
C GLY A 68 -5.77 -1.83 6.77
N LEU A 69 -5.56 -1.54 5.48
CA LEU A 69 -5.97 -0.27 4.88
C LEU A 69 -7.50 -0.11 4.94
N SER A 70 -8.24 -1.14 4.53
CA SER A 70 -9.71 -1.16 4.58
C SER A 70 -10.24 -0.90 6.00
N ALA A 71 -9.65 -1.55 7.01
CA ALA A 71 -10.00 -1.29 8.41
C ALA A 71 -9.75 0.16 8.83
N SER A 72 -8.65 0.75 8.38
CA SER A 72 -8.30 2.14 8.70
C SER A 72 -9.25 3.13 8.01
N LEU A 73 -9.65 2.85 6.77
CA LEU A 73 -10.65 3.62 6.03
C LEU A 73 -12.03 3.55 6.72
N TYR A 74 -12.45 2.36 7.15
CA TYR A 74 -13.70 2.20 7.90
C TYR A 74 -13.68 2.97 9.22
N ASN A 75 -12.57 2.89 9.99
CA ASN A 75 -12.41 3.66 11.22
C ASN A 75 -12.46 5.17 10.98
N TYR A 76 -11.87 5.64 9.87
CA TYR A 76 -11.92 7.05 9.49
C TYR A 76 -13.34 7.49 9.13
N TRP A 77 -14.07 6.65 8.39
CA TRP A 77 -15.48 6.90 8.09
C TRP A 77 -16.34 6.98 9.35
N GLN A 78 -16.13 6.09 10.32
CA GLN A 78 -16.85 6.12 11.60
C GLN A 78 -16.48 7.33 12.47
N THR A 79 -15.24 7.82 12.41
CA THR A 79 -14.78 8.93 13.24
C THR A 79 -13.75 9.79 12.50
N PRO A 80 -14.19 10.70 11.61
CA PRO A 80 -13.32 11.44 10.69
C PRO A 80 -12.42 12.50 11.37
N ALA A 81 -12.62 12.78 12.66
CA ALA A 81 -11.94 13.85 13.39
C ALA A 81 -10.58 13.46 14.00
N LYS A 82 -10.12 12.20 13.86
CA LYS A 82 -8.88 11.74 14.48
C LYS A 82 -7.72 11.82 13.48
N ASN A 83 -6.84 12.81 13.67
CA ASN A 83 -5.56 12.91 12.93
C ASN A 83 -4.77 11.58 12.95
N GLN A 84 -4.82 10.87 14.08
CA GLN A 84 -4.21 9.54 14.25
C GLN A 84 -4.72 8.50 13.22
N THR A 85 -5.98 8.59 12.80
CA THR A 85 -6.57 7.67 11.83
C THR A 85 -6.12 8.00 10.41
N LEU A 86 -5.95 9.29 10.07
CA LEU A 86 -5.35 9.73 8.80
C LEU A 86 -3.88 9.31 8.69
N ASP A 87 -3.10 9.46 9.77
CA ASP A 87 -1.72 8.94 9.81
C ASP A 87 -1.68 7.42 9.69
N GLY A 88 -2.66 6.71 10.26
CA GLY A 88 -2.83 5.27 10.09
C GLY A 88 -3.04 4.88 8.62
N ILE A 89 -3.96 5.56 7.92
CA ILE A 89 -4.22 5.33 6.49
C ILE A 89 -2.93 5.53 5.67
N LYS A 90 -2.24 6.66 5.85
CA LYS A 90 -0.98 6.95 5.14
C LYS A 90 0.11 5.92 5.40
N GLN A 91 0.19 5.40 6.62
CA GLN A 91 1.15 4.34 6.95
C GLN A 91 0.83 3.03 6.22
N TRP A 92 -0.45 2.66 6.10
CA TRP A 92 -0.86 1.50 5.33
C TRP A 92 -0.61 1.68 3.83
N GLU A 93 -0.95 2.84 3.27
CA GLU A 93 -0.66 3.19 1.87
C GLU A 93 0.83 3.09 1.58
N LYS A 94 1.68 3.63 2.46
CA LYS A 94 3.14 3.53 2.34
C LYS A 94 3.61 2.07 2.35
N ARG A 95 3.13 1.26 3.31
CA ARG A 95 3.52 -0.16 3.42
C ARG A 95 3.09 -0.97 2.20
N ILE A 96 1.92 -0.68 1.64
CA ILE A 96 1.46 -1.28 0.37
C ILE A 96 2.42 -0.90 -0.75
N GLY A 97 2.75 0.39 -0.90
CA GLY A 97 3.69 0.85 -1.93
C GLY A 97 5.09 0.22 -1.79
N ASP A 98 5.62 0.17 -0.57
CA ASP A 98 6.91 -0.45 -0.27
C ASP A 98 6.90 -1.95 -0.63
N HIS A 99 5.85 -2.68 -0.26
CA HIS A 99 5.69 -4.10 -0.57
C HIS A 99 5.54 -4.34 -2.07
N VAL A 100 4.71 -3.54 -2.74
CA VAL A 100 4.47 -3.67 -4.18
C VAL A 100 5.76 -3.43 -4.96
N ARG A 101 6.54 -2.40 -4.58
CA ARG A 101 7.84 -2.15 -5.19
C ARG A 101 8.82 -3.30 -4.94
N ALA A 102 8.85 -3.85 -3.73
CA ALA A 102 9.77 -4.93 -3.38
C ALA A 102 9.45 -6.24 -4.12
N VAL A 103 8.16 -6.57 -4.27
CA VAL A 103 7.73 -7.85 -4.86
C VAL A 103 7.52 -7.76 -6.37
N TYR A 104 6.88 -6.70 -6.86
CA TYR A 104 6.48 -6.56 -8.25
C TYR A 104 7.36 -5.57 -9.01
N GLY A 105 7.99 -4.61 -8.33
CA GLY A 105 8.88 -3.61 -8.94
C GLY A 105 10.28 -4.12 -9.30
N GLN A 106 10.59 -5.39 -9.01
CA GLN A 106 11.80 -6.09 -9.47
C GLN A 106 11.62 -6.55 -10.93
N GLU A 107 11.40 -5.62 -11.86
CA GLU A 107 11.63 -5.90 -13.27
C GLU A 107 13.01 -5.34 -13.64
N ASP A 108 13.94 -6.27 -13.88
CA ASP A 108 15.30 -6.10 -14.40
C ASP A 108 16.39 -5.51 -13.48
N ILE A 109 16.77 -6.24 -12.42
CA ILE A 109 18.17 -6.21 -11.92
C ILE A 109 19.01 -7.21 -12.74
N THR A 110 18.96 -7.09 -14.06
CA THR A 110 20.03 -7.53 -14.96
C THR A 110 20.69 -6.34 -15.68
N GLY A 111 20.47 -5.13 -15.18
CA GLY A 111 21.19 -3.93 -15.61
C GLY A 111 21.18 -2.84 -14.55
N HIS A 112 22.30 -2.73 -13.82
CA HIS A 112 22.82 -1.50 -13.20
C HIS A 112 21.81 -0.39 -12.87
N THR A 113 21.48 -0.23 -11.58
CA THR A 113 21.90 0.93 -10.77
C THR A 113 21.07 0.91 -9.48
N GLY A 114 21.74 0.58 -8.38
CA GLY A 114 21.23 0.89 -7.05
C GLY A 114 21.06 2.40 -6.93
N GLY A 115 19.81 2.85 -7.03
CA GLY A 115 19.43 4.24 -6.76
C GLY A 115 19.68 4.53 -5.28
N THR A 116 20.87 5.07 -5.02
CA THR A 116 21.31 5.62 -3.76
C THR A 116 20.20 6.45 -3.13
N PHE A 117 19.81 6.07 -1.91
CA PHE A 117 19.09 6.97 -1.01
C PHE A 117 20.06 8.08 -0.62
N THR A 118 20.07 9.18 -1.38
CA THR A 118 20.83 10.37 -1.01
C THR A 118 20.10 11.04 0.14
N THR A 119 20.42 10.62 1.36
CA THR A 119 20.20 11.43 2.55
C THR A 119 20.91 12.75 2.31
N THR A 120 20.16 13.85 2.27
CA THR A 120 20.69 15.21 2.34
C THR A 120 21.60 15.31 3.55
N SER A 121 22.91 15.22 3.33
CA SER A 121 23.94 15.50 4.31
C SER A 121 25.06 16.21 3.58
N GLY A 122 25.26 17.47 3.94
CA GLY A 122 26.42 18.26 3.54
C GLY A 122 26.23 19.02 2.24
N ILE A 123 25.87 20.28 2.37
CA ILE A 123 26.38 21.30 1.46
C ILE A 123 27.90 21.31 1.72
N THR A 124 28.69 20.69 0.86
CA THR A 124 30.14 20.89 0.82
C THR A 124 30.46 21.53 -0.51
N GLY A 125 30.56 22.86 -0.49
CA GLY A 125 31.10 23.63 -1.59
C GLY A 125 32.51 23.11 -1.88
N THR A 126 32.69 22.57 -3.08
CA THR A 126 34.01 22.28 -3.63
C THR A 126 34.35 23.44 -4.55
N GLU A 127 35.12 24.40 -4.03
CA GLU A 127 35.87 25.31 -4.85
C GLU A 127 36.97 24.51 -5.56
N SER A 128 36.89 24.42 -6.88
CA SER A 128 38.07 24.13 -7.72
C SER A 128 37.78 24.47 -9.18
N SER A 129 38.43 25.53 -9.65
CA SER A 129 38.98 25.53 -11.00
C SER A 129 40.31 26.26 -11.00
N SER A 130 41.38 25.47 -10.87
CA SER A 130 42.72 25.83 -11.33
C SER A 130 42.69 26.06 -12.84
N GLY A 131 43.58 26.93 -13.32
CA GLY A 131 43.55 27.52 -14.65
C GLY A 131 43.86 26.60 -15.84
N SER A 132 43.81 27.21 -17.02
CA SER A 132 44.47 26.70 -18.22
C SER A 132 44.90 27.86 -19.12
N THR A 133 46.19 27.86 -19.38
CA THR A 133 46.92 28.60 -20.40
C THR A 133 46.47 28.20 -21.81
N VAL A 134 46.27 29.19 -22.69
CA VAL A 134 46.76 29.20 -24.08
C VAL A 134 47.14 30.62 -24.45
#